data_AF-A0A2D0LDM8-F1
#
_entry.id   AF-A0A2D0LDM8-F1
#
_cell.length_a   1.000
_cell.length_b   1.000
_cell.length_c   1.000
_cell.angle_alpha   90.00
_cell.angle_beta   90.00
_cell.angle_gamma   90.00
#
_symmetry.space_group_name_H-M   'P 1'
#
loop_
_entity.id
_entity.type
_entity.pdbx_description
1 polymer ?
#
loop_
_entity_poly.entity_id
_entity_poly.type
_entity_poly.pdbx_seq_one_letter_code
_entity_poly.pdbx_strand_id
1 'polypeptide(L)'
;MSDAIILDPKNGVYITDTRFAVVVHEKHPGKLALLQVNAYDGIYSLVGWHDSDVSLVAELVNLHVSHIKCGLRSVKDYLDTVAVITQRCQTALNLLNPDTYGGIVA
;
A
#
# COMPACT_ATOMS: atom_id res chain seq x y z
N MET A 1 -6.16 -28.12 0.86
CA MET A 1 -6.50 -27.02 -0.05
C MET A 1 -6.55 -25.78 0.81
N SER A 2 -5.58 -24.87 0.67
CA SER A 2 -5.59 -23.61 1.41
C SER A 2 -6.68 -22.73 0.80
N ASP A 3 -7.68 -22.34 1.58
CA ASP A 3 -8.68 -21.36 1.16
C ASP A 3 -7.93 -20.13 0.63
N ALA A 4 -8.09 -19.85 -0.67
CA ALA A 4 -7.55 -18.63 -1.25
C ALA A 4 -8.18 -17.46 -0.52
N ILE A 5 -7.40 -16.73 0.26
CA ILE A 5 -7.87 -15.53 0.95
C ILE A 5 -8.22 -14.52 -0.15
N ILE A 6 -9.52 -14.25 -0.31
CA ILE A 6 -10.00 -13.22 -1.23
C ILE A 6 -9.77 -11.88 -0.55
N LEU A 7 -8.72 -11.18 -0.98
CA LEU A 7 -8.40 -9.84 -0.53
C LEU A 7 -9.15 -8.85 -1.43
N ASP A 8 -10.35 -8.44 -1.01
CA ASP A 8 -11.15 -7.43 -1.73
C ASP A 8 -10.72 -6.02 -1.28
N PRO A 9 -10.28 -5.14 -2.22
CA PRO A 9 -9.94 -3.75 -1.93
C PRO A 9 -11.06 -2.94 -1.25
N LYS A 10 -12.33 -3.38 -1.35
CA LYS A 10 -13.47 -2.73 -0.66
C LYS A 10 -13.30 -2.67 0.86
N ASN A 11 -12.53 -3.60 1.42
CA ASN A 11 -12.22 -3.64 2.86
C ASN A 11 -10.84 -3.02 3.17
N GLY A 12 -10.25 -2.30 2.21
CA GLY A 12 -8.97 -1.63 2.35
C GLY A 12 -8.99 -0.19 1.87
N VAL A 13 -7.80 0.35 1.66
CA VAL A 13 -7.60 1.70 1.11
C VAL A 13 -6.69 1.64 -0.11
N TYR A 14 -7.16 2.23 -1.20
CA TYR A 14 -6.39 2.43 -2.42
C TYR A 14 -5.41 3.60 -2.25
N ILE A 15 -4.17 3.42 -2.73
CA ILE A 15 -3.17 4.48 -2.72
C ILE A 15 -3.26 5.24 -4.06
N THR A 16 -3.78 6.47 -4.01
CA THR A 16 -4.01 7.32 -5.18
C THR A 16 -2.80 7.43 -6.11
N ASP A 17 -3.06 7.43 -7.42
CA ASP A 17 -2.09 7.37 -8.55
C ASP A 17 -1.07 6.24 -8.47
N THR A 18 -1.38 5.18 -7.73
CA THR A 18 -0.60 3.96 -7.74
C THR A 18 -1.49 2.78 -8.10
N ARG A 19 -0.87 1.64 -8.39
CA ARG A 19 -1.60 0.39 -8.63
C ARG A 19 -1.77 -0.45 -7.35
N PHE A 20 -1.63 0.18 -6.19
CA PHE A 20 -1.55 -0.52 -4.90
C PHE A 20 -2.72 -0.20 -4.00
N ALA A 21 -3.09 -1.18 -3.18
CA ALA A 21 -4.04 -1.03 -2.09
C ALA A 21 -3.49 -1.70 -0.84
N VAL A 22 -3.92 -1.23 0.32
CA VAL A 22 -3.57 -1.80 1.63
C VAL A 22 -4.85 -2.33 2.28
N VAL A 23 -4.81 -3.57 2.75
CA VAL A 23 -5.94 -4.20 3.45
C VAL A 23 -5.49 -4.76 4.79
N VAL A 24 -6.39 -4.77 5.76
CA VAL A 24 -6.28 -5.56 6.99
C VAL A 24 -7.13 -6.81 6.85
N HIS A 25 -6.78 -7.90 7.54
CA HIS A 25 -7.52 -9.16 7.43
C HIS A 25 -7.64 -9.88 8.77
N GLU A 26 -8.84 -10.34 9.11
CA GLU A 26 -9.16 -10.99 10.40
C GLU A 26 -8.34 -12.26 10.66
N LYS A 27 -8.03 -13.04 9.62
CA LYS A 27 -7.18 -14.24 9.73
C LYS A 27 -5.70 -13.93 9.97
N HIS A 28 -5.28 -12.68 9.81
CA HIS A 28 -3.92 -12.20 10.02
C HIS A 28 -3.91 -10.94 10.89
N PRO A 29 -4.36 -11.04 12.16
CA PRO A 29 -4.48 -9.88 13.03
C PRO A 29 -3.13 -9.21 13.23
N GLY A 30 -3.13 -7.87 13.18
CA GLY A 30 -1.92 -7.05 13.32
C GLY A 30 -1.02 -6.99 12.08
N LYS A 31 -1.35 -7.70 10.99
CA LYS A 31 -0.62 -7.59 9.72
C LYS A 31 -1.35 -6.72 8.71
N LEU A 32 -0.57 -6.06 7.87
CA LEU A 32 -1.04 -5.31 6.70
C LEU A 32 -0.75 -6.11 5.43
N ALA A 33 -1.72 -6.27 4.55
CA ALA A 33 -1.52 -6.86 3.24
C ALA A 33 -1.38 -5.75 2.19
N LEU A 34 -0.28 -5.80 1.43
CA LEU A 34 -0.08 -4.99 0.24
C LEU A 34 -0.63 -5.74 -0.97
N LEU A 35 -1.58 -5.12 -1.67
CA LEU A 35 -2.16 -5.65 -2.90
C LEU A 35 -1.70 -4.82 -4.09
N GLN A 36 -1.59 -5.47 -5.24
CA GLN A 36 -1.32 -4.81 -6.51
C GLN A 36 -2.39 -5.19 -7.54
N VAL A 37 -2.96 -4.20 -8.22
CA VAL A 37 -3.85 -4.44 -9.36
C VAL A 37 -3.04 -4.83 -10.59
N ASN A 38 -3.47 -5.90 -11.25
CA ASN A 38 -2.98 -6.26 -12.56
C ASN A 38 -3.73 -5.44 -13.62
N ALA A 39 -2.97 -4.76 -14.49
CA ALA A 39 -3.53 -3.88 -15.51
C ALA A 39 -4.32 -4.63 -16.60
N TYR A 40 -4.07 -5.92 -16.79
CA TYR A 40 -4.71 -6.71 -17.85
C TYR A 40 -6.12 -7.17 -17.48
N ASP A 41 -6.34 -7.57 -16.23
CA ASP A 41 -7.60 -8.15 -15.76
C ASP A 41 -8.30 -7.31 -14.68
N GLY A 42 -7.64 -6.26 -14.16
CA GLY A 42 -8.16 -5.41 -13.10
C GLY A 42 -8.23 -6.11 -11.74
N ILE A 43 -7.63 -7.30 -11.60
CA ILE A 43 -7.70 -8.11 -10.38
C ILE A 43 -6.54 -7.75 -9.47
N TYR A 44 -6.84 -7.59 -8.18
CA TYR A 44 -5.83 -7.39 -7.15
C TYR A 44 -5.21 -8.73 -6.75
N SER A 45 -3.88 -8.76 -6.76
CA SER A 45 -3.08 -9.89 -6.25
C SER A 45 -2.33 -9.46 -5.00
N LEU A 46 -2.13 -10.41 -4.07
CA LEU A 46 -1.28 -10.20 -2.90
C LEU A 46 0.18 -10.02 -3.34
N VAL A 47 0.78 -8.92 -2.93
CA VAL A 47 2.24 -8.69 -3.04
C VAL A 47 2.93 -9.28 -1.83
N GLY A 48 2.47 -8.93 -0.63
CA GLY A 48 3.10 -9.34 0.62
C GLY A 48 2.27 -9.00 1.86
N TRP A 49 2.56 -9.72 2.94
CA TRP A 49 2.10 -9.40 4.30
C TRP A 49 3.22 -8.71 5.06
N HIS A 50 2.88 -7.68 5.81
CA HIS A 50 3.82 -6.85 6.54
C HIS A 50 3.44 -6.75 8.01
N ASP A 51 4.42 -6.92 8.88
CA ASP A 51 4.28 -6.78 10.33
C ASP A 51 4.47 -5.32 10.80
N SER A 52 4.91 -4.42 9.91
CA SER A 52 5.00 -2.99 10.18
C SER A 52 4.61 -2.14 8.97
N ASP A 53 4.06 -0.97 9.27
CA ASP A 53 3.76 0.09 8.32
C ASP A 53 5.00 0.52 7.52
N VAL A 54 6.14 0.71 8.18
CA VAL A 54 7.40 1.11 7.54
C VAL A 54 7.82 0.09 6.46
N SER A 55 7.71 -1.21 6.76
CA SER A 55 8.07 -2.26 5.79
C SER A 55 7.13 -2.25 4.59
N LEU A 56 5.84 -2.06 4.83
CA LEU A 56 4.83 -1.96 3.77
C LEU A 56 5.10 -0.75 2.87
N VAL A 57 5.32 0.42 3.46
CA VAL A 57 5.55 1.67 2.73
C VAL A 57 6.83 1.58 1.91
N ALA A 58 7.91 1.02 2.49
CA ALA A 58 9.17 0.84 1.79
C ALA A 58 9.03 -0.06 0.54
N GLU A 59 8.31 -1.19 0.67
CA GLU A 59 8.07 -2.09 -0.46
C GLU A 59 7.19 -1.42 -1.53
N LEU A 60 6.09 -0.77 -1.13
CA LEU A 60 5.20 -0.06 -2.05
C LEU A 60 5.95 1.01 -2.84
N VAL A 61 6.72 1.86 -2.15
CA VAL A 61 7.52 2.93 -2.79
C VAL A 61 8.52 2.32 -3.77
N ASN A 62 9.24 1.27 -3.38
CA ASN A 62 10.20 0.61 -4.25
C ASN A 62 9.54 0.04 -5.51
N LEU A 63 8.42 -0.66 -5.37
CA LEU A 63 7.69 -1.25 -6.49
C LEU A 63 7.09 -0.18 -7.41
N HIS A 64 6.50 0.88 -6.84
CA HIS A 64 5.94 1.99 -7.61
C HIS A 64 7.03 2.72 -8.40
N VAL A 65 8.12 3.11 -7.74
CA VAL A 65 9.23 3.79 -8.42
C VAL A 65 9.86 2.90 -9.47
N SER A 66 10.07 1.62 -9.18
CA SER A 66 10.58 0.67 -10.17
C SER A 66 9.71 0.56 -11.42
N HIS A 67 8.40 0.77 -11.28
CA HIS A 67 7.45 0.79 -12.39
C HIS A 67 7.54 2.08 -13.22
N ILE A 68 7.69 3.24 -12.57
CA ILE A 68 7.67 4.55 -13.25
C ILE A 68 9.07 5.11 -13.57
N LYS A 69 10.14 4.44 -13.16
CA LYS A 69 11.53 4.97 -13.22
C LYS A 69 11.96 5.47 -14.59
N CYS A 70 11.46 4.87 -15.67
CA CYS A 70 11.76 5.30 -17.04
C CYS A 70 11.23 6.71 -17.37
N GLY A 71 10.25 7.21 -16.61
CA GLY A 71 9.70 8.56 -16.75
C GLY A 71 10.36 9.60 -15.84
N LEU A 72 11.21 9.19 -14.89
CA LEU A 72 11.89 10.09 -13.96
C LEU A 72 13.14 10.67 -14.65
N ARG A 73 13.27 12.00 -14.68
CA ARG A 73 14.33 12.70 -15.42
C ARG A 73 15.48 13.18 -14.52
N SER A 74 15.29 13.14 -13.21
CA SER A 74 16.30 13.60 -12.25
C SER A 74 16.17 12.90 -10.90
N VAL A 75 17.22 13.00 -10.08
CA VAL A 75 17.19 12.58 -8.67
C VAL A 75 16.13 13.37 -7.89
N LYS A 76 15.90 14.64 -8.26
CA LYS A 76 14.83 15.45 -7.66
C LYS A 76 13.46 14.85 -7.95
N ASP A 77 13.18 14.43 -9.18
CA ASP A 77 11.91 13.80 -9.55
C ASP A 77 11.68 12.51 -8.75
N TYR A 78 12.74 11.73 -8.55
CA TYR A 78 12.70 10.55 -7.70
C TYR A 78 12.33 10.90 -6.26
N LEU A 79 13.02 11.87 -5.65
CA LEU A 79 12.78 12.28 -4.26
C LEU A 79 11.37 12.86 -4.08
N ASP A 80 10.92 13.70 -5.01
CA ASP A 80 9.59 14.29 -5.00
C ASP A 80 8.51 13.19 -5.13
N THR A 81 8.73 12.19 -6.00
CA THR A 81 7.82 11.03 -6.12
C THR A 81 7.78 10.22 -4.82
N VAL A 82 8.94 9.86 -4.25
CA VAL A 82 9.02 9.10 -2.99
C VAL A 82 8.27 9.83 -1.88
N ALA A 83 8.45 11.14 -1.76
CA ALA A 83 7.77 11.96 -0.76
C ALA A 83 6.24 11.92 -0.93
N VAL A 84 5.75 12.14 -2.15
CA VAL A 84 4.30 12.12 -2.46
C VAL A 84 3.69 10.76 -2.14
N ILE A 85 4.32 9.66 -2.57
CA ILE A 85 3.80 8.31 -2.33
C ILE A 85 3.82 7.97 -0.84
N THR A 86 4.90 8.31 -0.13
CA THR A 86 4.99 8.09 1.32
C THR A 86 3.88 8.84 2.07
N GLN A 87 3.63 10.10 1.70
CA GLN A 87 2.55 10.89 2.29
C GLN A 87 1.17 10.25 2.07
N ARG A 88 0.90 9.76 0.85
CA ARG A 88 -0.35 9.06 0.53
C ARG A 88 -0.51 7.76 1.30
N CYS A 89 0.58 7.02 1.48
CA CYS A 89 0.57 5.82 2.32
C CYS A 89 0.24 6.17 3.77
N GLN A 90 0.84 7.22 4.31
CA GLN A 90 0.51 7.69 5.66
C GLN A 90 -0.98 8.03 5.79
N THR A 91 -1.54 8.77 4.83
CA THR A 91 -2.99 9.06 4.82
C THR A 91 -3.82 7.78 4.78
N ALA A 92 -3.44 6.79 3.97
CA ALA A 92 -4.17 5.52 3.88
C ALA A 92 -4.10 4.70 5.16
N LEU A 93 -2.93 4.65 5.81
CA LEU A 93 -2.76 3.98 7.11
C LEU A 93 -3.59 4.64 8.20
N ASN A 94 -3.64 5.99 8.22
CA ASN A 94 -4.50 6.74 9.13
C ASN A 94 -5.99 6.45 8.92
N LEU A 95 -6.42 6.21 7.68
CA LEU A 95 -7.81 5.83 7.37
C LEU A 95 -8.12 4.38 7.78
N LEU A 96 -7.16 3.47 7.61
CA LEU A 96 -7.32 2.05 7.95
C LEU A 96 -7.35 1.80 9.45
N ASN A 97 -6.58 2.57 10.22
CA ASN A 97 -6.50 2.41 11.65
C ASN A 97 -6.30 3.79 12.33
N PRO A 98 -7.39 4.57 12.43
CA PRO A 98 -7.35 5.91 13.02
C PRO A 98 -6.90 5.87 14.48
N ASP A 99 -7.27 4.85 15.25
CA ASP A 99 -6.87 4.75 16.67
C ASP A 99 -5.35 4.52 16.84
N THR A 100 -4.69 3.92 15.85
CA THR A 100 -3.24 3.64 15.88
C THR A 100 -2.40 4.74 15.22
N TYR A 101 -2.91 5.39 14.16
CA TYR A 101 -2.13 6.35 13.36
C TYR A 101 -2.75 7.74 13.23
N GLY A 102 -4.05 7.88 13.47
CA GLY A 102 -4.80 9.13 13.47
C GLY A 102 -5.12 9.56 14.89
N GLY A 103 -4.10 9.86 15.70
CA GLY A 103 -4.25 10.20 17.11
C GLY A 103 -5.41 11.17 17.38
N ILE A 104 -6.50 10.63 17.93
CA ILE A 104 -7.31 11.33 18.92
C ILE A 104 -7.17 10.48 20.17
N VAL A 105 -6.26 10.93 21.04
CA VAL A 105 -6.18 10.46 22.42
C VAL A 105 -7.50 10.85 23.08
N ALA A 106 -8.32 9.86 23.44
CA ALA A 106 -9.42 10.07 24.39
C ALA A 106 -8.87 10.16 25.81
#